data_AF-A0A7W3N466-F1
#
_entry.id   AF-A0A7W3N466-F1
#
_cell.length_a   1.000
_cell.length_b   1.000
_cell.length_c   1.000
_cell.angle_alpha   90.00
_cell.angle_beta   90.00
_cell.angle_gamma   90.00
#
_symmetry.space_group_name_H-M   'P 1'
#
loop_
_entity.id
_entity.type
_entity.pdbx_description
1 polymer ?
#
loop_
_entity_poly.entity_id
_entity_poly.type
_entity_poly.pdbx_seq_one_letter_code
_entity_poly.pdbx_strand_id
1 'polypeptide(L)'
;MNTQRRLRDALTAVGDTLGPQDVPELRLPPERPRASRRAAPLAVAAALAAVTAGTFLAFAPAGGDGREPAARPSRTAASAPVHERNLSVFLCGRDSGNPACGRRDVTAAQRADVQRRLAALPEVRSVTFESAQQATERLRTRIAENPGTTASLQPGSVPAVFRVVLRAPERYTAVTAAIAALPGVDVIVPGHPLAVPRR
;
A
#
# COMPACT_ATOMS: atom_id res chain seq x y z
N MET A 1 -11.69 3.08 -48.90
CA MET A 1 -10.59 2.31 -48.28
C MET A 1 -10.71 2.44 -46.77
N ASN A 2 -10.78 1.31 -46.06
CA ASN A 2 -11.34 1.21 -44.72
C ASN A 2 -10.27 1.47 -43.62
N THR A 3 -10.48 2.47 -42.78
CA THR A 3 -9.57 2.90 -41.70
C THR A 3 -9.24 1.79 -40.70
N GLN A 4 -10.13 0.81 -40.54
CA GLN A 4 -9.86 -0.38 -39.71
C GLN A 4 -8.71 -1.25 -40.23
N ARG A 5 -8.49 -1.28 -41.55
CA ARG A 5 -7.43 -2.13 -42.12
C ARG A 5 -6.05 -1.59 -41.78
N ARG A 6 -5.87 -0.26 -41.89
CA ARG A 6 -4.62 0.41 -41.52
C ARG A 6 -4.27 0.27 -40.04
N LEU A 7 -5.27 0.32 -39.15
CA LEU A 7 -5.03 0.14 -37.73
C LEU A 7 -4.59 -1.30 -37.41
N ARG A 8 -5.22 -2.29 -38.04
CA ARG A 8 -4.81 -3.70 -37.89
C ARG A 8 -3.40 -3.94 -38.41
N ASP A 9 -3.08 -3.43 -39.61
CA ASP A 9 -1.76 -3.61 -40.20
C ASP A 9 -0.66 -2.94 -39.35
N ALA A 10 -0.95 -1.76 -38.78
CA ALA A 10 -0.02 -1.07 -37.87
C ALA A 10 0.19 -1.84 -36.56
N LEU A 11 -0.86 -2.44 -35.99
CA LEU A 11 -0.75 -3.22 -34.75
C LEU A 11 -0.02 -4.54 -34.98
N THR A 12 -0.22 -5.20 -36.12
CA THR A 12 0.51 -6.42 -36.49
C THR A 12 2.01 -6.14 -36.65
N ALA A 13 2.38 -5.06 -37.36
CA ALA A 13 3.77 -4.69 -37.53
C ALA A 13 4.50 -4.42 -36.21
N VAL A 14 3.81 -3.83 -35.22
CA VAL A 14 4.37 -3.64 -33.87
C VAL A 14 4.48 -4.98 -33.13
N GLY A 15 3.47 -5.86 -33.24
CA GLY A 15 3.49 -7.18 -32.62
C GLY A 15 4.64 -8.07 -33.10
N ASP A 16 4.99 -8.00 -34.38
CA ASP A 16 6.08 -8.79 -34.98
C ASP A 16 7.48 -8.31 -34.55
N THR A 17 7.60 -7.09 -34.00
CA THR A 17 8.87 -6.55 -33.49
C THR A 17 9.16 -6.89 -32.03
N LEU A 18 8.18 -7.42 -31.29
CA LEU A 18 8.34 -7.77 -29.87
C LEU A 18 8.67 -9.25 -29.75
N GLY A 19 9.83 -9.57 -29.18
CA GLY A 19 10.21 -10.95 -28.87
C GLY A 19 9.49 -11.48 -27.62
N PRO A 20 9.48 -12.81 -27.39
CA PRO A 20 8.89 -13.41 -26.19
C PRO A 20 9.45 -12.86 -24.87
N GLN A 21 10.69 -12.36 -24.89
CA GLN A 21 11.35 -11.74 -23.72
C GLN A 21 10.91 -10.30 -23.44
N ASP A 22 10.27 -9.60 -24.39
CA ASP A 22 9.87 -8.19 -24.26
C ASP A 22 8.45 -8.03 -23.74
N VAL A 23 7.71 -9.15 -23.61
CA VAL A 23 6.36 -9.17 -23.05
C VAL A 23 6.46 -9.43 -21.55
N PRO A 24 6.08 -8.48 -20.67
CA PRO A 24 6.03 -8.73 -19.24
C PRO A 24 5.09 -9.90 -18.98
N GLU A 25 5.55 -10.89 -18.23
CA GLU A 25 4.72 -12.02 -17.78
C GLU A 25 3.44 -11.48 -17.14
N LEU A 26 2.32 -11.66 -17.84
CA LEU A 26 1.01 -11.28 -17.34
C LEU A 26 0.68 -12.21 -16.17
N ARG A 27 0.91 -11.74 -14.95
CA ARG A 27 0.54 -12.47 -13.74
C ARG A 27 -0.98 -12.39 -13.57
N LEU A 28 -1.67 -13.27 -14.29
CA LEU A 28 -3.11 -13.41 -14.14
C LEU A 28 -3.41 -13.87 -12.71
N PRO A 29 -4.37 -13.23 -12.01
CA PRO A 29 -4.78 -13.70 -10.70
C PRO A 29 -5.28 -15.16 -10.83
N PRO A 30 -4.99 -16.03 -9.85
CA PRO A 30 -5.46 -17.41 -9.90
C PRO A 30 -6.99 -17.42 -10.02
N GLU A 31 -7.49 -18.14 -11.03
CA GLU A 31 -8.91 -18.44 -11.15
C GLU A 31 -9.38 -19.02 -9.82
N ARG A 32 -10.31 -18.33 -9.16
CA ARG A 32 -10.89 -18.84 -7.91
C ARG A 32 -11.57 -20.17 -8.24
N PRO A 33 -11.20 -21.30 -7.62
CA PRO A 33 -11.92 -22.54 -7.84
C PRO A 33 -13.38 -22.30 -7.47
N ARG A 34 -14.29 -22.49 -8.43
CA ARG A 34 -15.72 -22.48 -8.18
C ARG A 34 -15.99 -23.59 -7.16
N ALA A 35 -16.18 -23.19 -5.90
CA ALA A 35 -16.49 -24.10 -4.81
C ALA A 35 -17.85 -24.76 -5.13
N SER A 36 -17.80 -25.93 -5.77
CA SER A 36 -18.94 -26.81 -5.84
C SER A 36 -19.26 -27.19 -4.40
N ARG A 37 -20.40 -26.73 -3.88
CA ARG A 37 -20.93 -27.14 -2.57
C ARG A 37 -21.24 -28.63 -2.64
N ARG A 38 -20.23 -29.48 -2.39
CA ARG A 38 -20.45 -30.87 -2.04
C ARG A 38 -20.78 -30.89 -0.55
N ALA A 39 -22.06 -31.10 -0.24
CA ALA A 39 -22.51 -31.37 1.11
C ALA A 39 -21.85 -32.67 1.59
N ALA A 40 -21.08 -32.62 2.68
CA ALA A 40 -20.53 -33.79 3.35
C ALA A 40 -21.41 -34.12 4.57
N PRO A 41 -21.78 -35.40 4.80
CA PRO A 41 -22.50 -35.79 6.01
C PRO A 41 -21.57 -35.84 7.23
N LEU A 42 -22.08 -35.40 8.38
CA LEU A 42 -21.46 -35.54 9.69
C LEU A 42 -21.42 -37.01 10.10
N ALA A 43 -20.23 -37.61 10.16
CA ALA A 43 -20.01 -38.88 10.83
C ALA A 43 -19.51 -38.60 12.26
N VAL A 44 -20.35 -38.92 13.25
CA VAL A 44 -19.98 -38.95 14.66
C VAL A 44 -19.28 -40.28 14.93
N ALA A 45 -17.97 -40.26 15.13
CA ALA A 45 -17.21 -41.42 15.59
C ALA A 45 -16.87 -41.25 17.07
N ALA A 46 -17.60 -41.99 17.91
CA ALA A 46 -17.23 -42.22 19.29
C ALA A 46 -16.31 -43.45 19.38
N ALA A 47 -15.44 -43.43 20.40
CA ALA A 47 -14.99 -44.57 21.20
C ALA A 47 -13.54 -45.06 21.02
N LEU A 48 -12.84 -44.97 22.17
CA LEU A 48 -11.96 -45.95 22.83
C LEU A 48 -10.44 -45.86 22.65
N ALA A 49 -9.81 -45.65 23.82
CA ALA A 49 -8.39 -45.65 24.08
C ALA A 49 -7.78 -47.06 23.92
N ALA A 50 -6.56 -47.11 23.39
CA ALA A 50 -5.66 -48.24 23.56
C ALA A 50 -4.23 -47.71 23.74
N VAL A 51 -3.71 -47.88 24.95
CA VAL A 51 -2.31 -47.72 25.32
C VAL A 51 -1.56 -48.94 24.78
N THR A 52 -0.56 -48.73 23.92
CA THR A 52 0.46 -49.73 23.62
C THR A 52 1.83 -49.09 23.71
N ALA A 53 2.53 -49.41 24.81
CA ALA A 53 3.97 -49.30 24.92
C ALA A 53 4.64 -50.28 23.94
N GLY A 54 5.76 -49.88 23.31
CA GLY A 54 6.55 -50.83 22.53
C GLY A 54 7.44 -50.22 21.44
N THR A 55 8.60 -49.74 21.85
CA THR A 55 9.92 -49.76 21.19
C THR A 55 10.00 -50.30 19.76
N PHE A 56 10.38 -49.48 18.77
CA PHE A 56 11.07 -49.97 17.56
C PHE A 56 12.09 -48.95 17.00
N LEU A 57 13.36 -49.33 17.21
CA LEU A 57 14.59 -49.11 16.45
C LEU A 57 14.78 -47.83 15.60
N ALA A 58 15.81 -47.08 16.01
CA ALA A 58 16.52 -46.10 15.21
C ALA A 58 17.07 -46.71 13.91
N PHE A 59 16.75 -46.09 12.79
CA PHE A 59 17.48 -46.26 11.53
C PHE A 59 17.88 -44.87 11.03
N ALA A 60 19.13 -44.49 11.32
CA ALA A 60 19.77 -43.34 10.71
C ALA A 60 20.58 -43.82 9.51
N PRO A 61 20.27 -43.39 8.26
CA PRO A 61 21.27 -43.43 7.21
C PRO A 61 22.17 -42.19 7.36
N ALA A 62 23.39 -42.46 7.80
CA ALA A 62 24.54 -41.61 7.56
C ALA A 62 24.94 -41.68 6.08
N GLY A 63 25.40 -40.56 5.51
CA GLY A 63 26.22 -40.55 4.29
C GLY A 63 25.64 -39.73 3.15
N GLY A 64 26.11 -38.49 3.04
CA GLY A 64 25.81 -37.60 1.92
C GLY A 64 26.56 -36.28 2.05
N ASP A 65 27.89 -36.35 1.93
CA ASP A 65 28.78 -35.19 1.75
C ASP A 65 28.35 -34.36 0.54
N GLY A 66 27.69 -33.24 0.82
CA GLY A 66 27.25 -32.28 -0.18
C GLY A 66 27.58 -30.88 0.32
N ARG A 67 28.87 -30.55 0.21
CA ARG A 67 29.48 -29.21 0.33
C ARG A 67 28.48 -28.09 0.01
N GLU A 68 27.92 -27.48 1.04
CA GLU A 68 27.13 -26.26 0.95
C GLU A 68 28.06 -25.17 0.39
N PRO A 69 27.84 -24.67 -0.84
CA PRO A 69 28.59 -23.52 -1.31
C PRO A 69 28.22 -22.39 -0.36
N ALA A 70 29.22 -21.85 0.34
CA ALA A 70 29.09 -20.69 1.21
C ALA A 70 28.20 -19.67 0.50
N ALA A 71 26.95 -19.59 0.95
CA ALA A 71 26.05 -18.54 0.54
C ALA A 71 26.78 -17.26 0.90
N ARG A 72 27.20 -16.52 -0.13
CA ARG A 72 27.60 -15.12 0.06
C ARG A 72 26.52 -14.51 0.96
N PRO A 73 26.85 -13.79 2.04
CA PRO A 73 25.85 -12.98 2.68
C PRO A 73 25.36 -12.05 1.59
N SER A 74 24.18 -12.33 1.05
CA SER A 74 23.45 -11.42 0.21
C SER A 74 23.31 -10.19 1.09
N ARG A 75 24.15 -9.17 0.86
CA ARG A 75 23.84 -7.80 1.25
C ARG A 75 22.72 -7.31 0.34
N THR A 76 21.62 -8.03 0.35
CA THR A 76 20.30 -7.46 0.24
C THR A 76 19.83 -7.33 1.68
N ALA A 77 20.46 -6.41 2.41
CA ALA A 77 19.63 -5.49 3.16
C ALA A 77 18.82 -4.78 2.06
N ALA A 78 17.71 -5.40 1.68
CA ALA A 78 16.65 -4.75 0.94
C ALA A 78 16.52 -3.38 1.59
N SER A 79 16.69 -2.32 0.82
CA SER A 79 16.65 -0.94 1.27
C SER A 79 15.50 -0.82 2.25
N ALA A 80 15.80 -0.81 3.56
CA ALA A 80 14.75 -0.70 4.55
C ALA A 80 14.05 0.60 4.20
N PRO A 81 12.72 0.61 4.01
CA PRO A 81 12.03 1.83 3.68
C PRO A 81 12.42 2.85 4.74
N VAL A 82 13.04 3.96 4.31
CA VAL A 82 13.33 5.06 5.22
C VAL A 82 11.98 5.46 5.75
N HIS A 83 11.68 5.07 6.99
CA HIS A 83 10.45 5.47 7.60
C HIS A 83 10.60 6.97 7.85
N GLU A 84 10.07 7.76 6.92
CA GLU A 84 10.02 9.19 7.08
C GLU A 84 9.08 9.47 8.25
N ARG A 85 9.50 10.34 9.17
CA ARG A 85 8.67 10.75 10.31
C ARG A 85 7.44 11.57 9.89
N ASN A 86 7.19 11.75 8.59
CA ASN A 86 6.11 12.59 8.11
C ASN A 86 4.97 11.72 7.57
N LEU A 87 3.77 12.21 7.78
CA LEU A 87 2.51 11.58 7.46
C LEU A 87 1.65 12.61 6.74
N SER A 88 0.94 12.19 5.71
CA SER A 88 -0.13 12.99 5.10
C SER A 88 -1.44 12.27 5.33
N VAL A 89 -2.32 12.90 6.11
CA VAL A 89 -3.68 12.44 6.39
C VAL A 89 -4.61 13.25 5.50
N PHE A 90 -5.01 12.68 4.36
CA PHE A 90 -5.94 13.31 3.44
C PHE A 90 -7.36 13.21 3.98
N LEU A 91 -8.11 14.29 3.83
CA LEU A 91 -9.49 14.39 4.28
C LEU A 91 -10.46 14.10 3.14
N CYS A 92 -11.67 13.67 3.51
CA CYS A 92 -12.74 13.42 2.56
C CYS A 92 -13.01 14.63 1.67
N GLY A 93 -13.17 14.35 0.37
CA GLY A 93 -13.57 15.30 -0.66
C GLY A 93 -14.59 14.66 -1.61
N ARG A 94 -15.22 15.48 -2.46
CA ARG A 94 -16.22 15.01 -3.45
C ARG A 94 -15.69 13.97 -4.42
N ASP A 95 -14.41 14.05 -4.76
CA ASP A 95 -13.73 13.15 -5.69
C ASP A 95 -13.12 11.92 -5.00
N SER A 96 -13.35 11.76 -3.69
CA SER A 96 -12.85 10.62 -2.93
C SER A 96 -13.42 9.31 -3.48
N GLY A 97 -12.52 8.36 -3.72
CA GLY A 97 -12.87 6.97 -4.02
C GLY A 97 -13.24 6.15 -2.79
N ASN A 98 -13.05 6.69 -1.58
CA ASN A 98 -13.34 5.98 -0.34
C ASN A 98 -14.86 6.01 -0.06
N PRO A 99 -15.53 4.85 0.01
CA PRO A 99 -16.97 4.80 0.26
C PRO A 99 -17.37 5.39 1.61
N ALA A 100 -16.48 5.40 2.61
CA ALA A 100 -16.73 6.02 3.92
C ALA A 100 -16.90 7.55 3.83
N CYS A 101 -16.32 8.18 2.81
CA CYS A 101 -16.47 9.62 2.58
C CYS A 101 -17.80 9.98 1.89
N GLY A 102 -18.49 9.00 1.27
CA GLY A 102 -19.78 9.22 0.60
C GLY A 102 -19.76 10.33 -0.45
N ARG A 103 -18.61 10.58 -1.09
CA ARG A 103 -18.36 11.71 -2.02
C ARG A 103 -18.77 13.07 -1.47
N ARG A 104 -18.53 13.31 -0.18
CA ARG A 104 -18.76 14.58 0.49
C ARG A 104 -17.46 15.17 1.00
N ASP A 105 -17.42 16.50 1.00
CA ASP A 105 -16.34 17.23 1.63
C ASP A 105 -16.38 17.03 3.15
N VAL A 106 -15.20 16.97 3.76
CA VAL A 106 -15.05 16.98 5.21
C VAL A 106 -15.75 18.19 5.82
N THR A 107 -16.57 17.95 6.85
CA THR A 107 -17.23 19.05 7.58
C THR A 107 -16.25 19.75 8.53
N ALA A 108 -16.57 20.98 8.93
CA ALA A 108 -15.76 21.71 9.92
C ALA A 108 -15.64 20.94 11.25
N ALA A 109 -16.71 20.28 11.69
CA ALA A 109 -16.73 19.47 12.90
C ALA A 109 -15.83 18.23 12.79
N GLN A 110 -15.90 17.51 11.67
CA GLN A 110 -15.03 16.36 11.39
C GLN A 110 -13.56 16.77 11.34
N ARG A 111 -13.24 17.84 10.61
CA ARG A 111 -11.87 18.37 10.54
C ARG A 111 -11.33 18.73 11.93
N ALA A 112 -12.15 19.37 12.76
CA ALA A 112 -11.78 19.72 14.12
C ALA A 112 -11.57 18.49 15.02
N ASP A 113 -12.41 17.45 14.90
CA ASP A 113 -12.22 16.18 15.63
C ASP A 113 -10.93 15.47 15.22
N VAL A 114 -10.65 15.37 13.91
CA VAL A 114 -9.40 14.78 13.39
C VAL A 114 -8.18 15.54 13.90
N GLN A 115 -8.19 16.88 13.85
CA GLN A 115 -7.09 17.71 14.36
C GLN A 115 -6.86 17.49 15.86
N ARG A 116 -7.94 17.49 16.65
CA ARG A 116 -7.86 17.26 18.10
C ARG A 116 -7.29 15.88 18.41
N ARG A 117 -7.77 14.83 17.74
CA ARG A 117 -7.31 13.46 17.96
C ARG A 117 -5.85 13.29 17.58
N LEU A 118 -5.42 13.84 16.43
CA LEU A 118 -4.02 13.85 16.03
C LEU A 118 -3.13 14.58 17.05
N ALA A 119 -3.56 15.73 17.56
CA ALA A 119 -2.80 16.50 18.54
C ALA A 119 -2.71 15.83 19.92
N ALA A 120 -3.67 14.96 20.26
CA ALA A 120 -3.69 14.23 21.53
C ALA A 120 -2.78 12.99 21.55
N LEU A 121 -2.32 12.51 20.38
CA LEU A 121 -1.47 11.33 20.30
C LEU A 121 -0.04 11.65 20.78
N PRO A 122 0.51 10.92 21.78
CA PRO A 122 1.85 11.17 22.29
C PRO A 122 2.94 10.93 21.24
N GLU A 123 2.67 10.12 20.22
CA GLU A 123 3.57 9.84 19.09
C GLU A 123 3.71 11.02 18.13
N VAL A 124 2.77 11.96 18.16
CA VAL A 124 2.73 13.10 17.25
C VAL A 124 3.53 14.25 17.86
N ARG A 125 4.41 14.83 17.03
CA ARG A 125 5.21 16.01 17.35
C ARG A 125 4.52 17.30 16.92
N SER A 126 3.94 17.32 15.72
CA SER A 126 3.25 18.50 15.18
C SER A 126 2.20 18.12 14.15
N VAL A 127 1.17 18.95 14.02
CA VAL A 127 0.09 18.81 13.05
C VAL A 127 -0.10 20.16 12.36
N THR A 128 -0.08 20.17 11.03
CA THR A 128 -0.34 21.36 10.21
C THR A 128 -1.43 21.05 9.22
N PHE A 129 -2.49 21.86 9.22
CA PHE A 129 -3.56 21.76 8.24
C PHE A 129 -3.17 22.51 6.96
N GLU A 130 -3.35 21.88 5.81
CA GLU A 130 -3.31 22.52 4.50
C GLU A 130 -4.70 22.39 3.86
N SER A 131 -5.27 23.53 3.43
CA SER A 131 -6.46 23.51 2.60
C SER A 131 -6.17 22.86 1.24
N ALA A 132 -7.21 22.43 0.52
CA ALA A 132 -7.05 21.88 -0.83
C ALA A 132 -6.29 22.84 -1.77
N GLN A 133 -6.53 24.15 -1.64
CA GLN A 133 -5.80 25.17 -2.39
C GLN A 133 -4.32 25.23 -2.03
N GLN A 134 -3.99 25.26 -0.72
CA GLN A 134 -2.60 25.28 -0.24
C GLN A 134 -1.85 23.99 -0.64
N ALA A 135 -2.50 22.84 -0.50
CA ALA A 135 -1.94 21.55 -0.86
C ALA A 135 -1.66 21.44 -2.36
N THR A 136 -2.58 21.94 -3.18
CA THR A 136 -2.40 22.02 -4.64
C THR A 136 -1.22 22.93 -4.99
N GLU A 137 -1.16 24.12 -4.40
CA GLU A 137 -0.08 25.08 -4.67
C GLU A 137 1.29 24.51 -4.31
N ARG A 138 1.38 23.88 -3.13
CA ARG A 138 2.60 23.19 -2.70
C ARG A 138 3.01 22.09 -3.67
N LEU A 139 2.05 21.32 -4.20
CA LEU A 139 2.34 20.29 -5.18
C LEU A 139 2.81 20.89 -6.52
N ARG A 140 2.24 22.03 -6.95
CA ARG A 140 2.74 22.75 -8.14
C ARG A 140 4.19 23.15 -7.98
N THR A 141 4.58 23.72 -6.85
CA THR A 141 5.98 24.08 -6.58
C THR A 141 6.90 22.87 -6.69
N ARG A 142 6.52 21.74 -6.08
CA ARG A 142 7.29 20.48 -6.12
C ARG A 142 7.45 19.92 -7.53
N ILE A 143 6.40 20.00 -8.34
CA ILE A 143 6.43 19.52 -9.72
C ILE A 143 7.31 20.43 -10.58
N ALA A 144 7.24 21.75 -10.37
CA ALA A 144 8.08 22.73 -11.07
C ALA A 144 9.58 22.58 -10.76
N GLU A 145 9.95 22.10 -9.56
CA GLU A 145 11.32 21.77 -9.20
C GLU A 145 11.91 20.58 -9.97
N ASN A 146 11.06 19.76 -10.62
CA ASN A 146 11.47 18.58 -11.38
C ASN A 146 11.35 18.83 -12.91
N PRO A 147 12.41 19.35 -13.56
CA PRO A 147 12.42 19.63 -14.99
C PRO A 147 12.21 18.33 -15.77
N GLY A 148 11.04 18.20 -16.40
CA GLY A 148 10.59 16.97 -17.06
C GLY A 148 9.10 16.67 -16.83
N THR A 149 8.48 17.31 -15.83
CA THR A 149 7.05 17.14 -15.54
C THR A 149 6.25 18.34 -16.07
N THR A 150 5.41 18.13 -17.09
CA THR A 150 4.56 19.16 -17.70
C THR A 150 3.13 19.18 -17.15
N ALA A 151 2.90 18.53 -16.00
CA ALA A 151 1.57 18.36 -15.45
C ALA A 151 0.98 19.69 -14.95
N SER A 152 -0.11 20.13 -15.58
CA SER A 152 -0.93 21.23 -15.07
C SER A 152 -1.87 20.70 -13.98
N LEU A 153 -1.72 21.21 -12.76
CA LEU A 153 -2.60 20.87 -11.64
C LEU A 153 -3.75 21.88 -11.54
N GLN A 154 -4.98 21.39 -11.63
CA GLN A 154 -6.16 22.21 -11.39
C GLN A 154 -6.25 22.64 -9.92
N PRO A 155 -6.74 23.86 -9.61
CA PRO A 155 -6.95 24.30 -8.24
C PRO A 155 -7.86 23.34 -7.46
N GLY A 156 -7.42 22.89 -6.29
CA GLY A 156 -8.20 21.98 -5.44
C GLY A 156 -8.17 20.51 -5.88
N SER A 157 -7.37 20.15 -6.89
CA SER A 157 -7.16 18.75 -7.30
C SER A 157 -6.49 17.90 -6.22
N VAL A 158 -5.79 18.55 -5.28
CA VAL A 158 -5.27 17.88 -4.08
C VAL A 158 -6.26 18.11 -2.94
N PRO A 159 -6.80 17.04 -2.31
CA PRO A 159 -7.67 17.19 -1.16
C PRO A 159 -6.99 17.91 0.01
N ALA A 160 -7.81 18.48 0.89
CA ALA A 160 -7.30 19.04 2.15
C ALA A 160 -6.56 17.96 2.95
N VAL A 161 -5.46 18.33 3.60
CA VAL A 161 -4.54 17.36 4.20
C VAL A 161 -4.00 17.88 5.53
N PHE A 162 -3.92 17.00 6.52
CA PHE A 162 -3.07 17.24 7.68
C PHE A 162 -1.67 16.68 7.43
N ARG A 163 -0.69 17.57 7.46
CA ARG A 163 0.73 17.22 7.54
C ARG A 163 1.05 16.92 9.00
N VAL A 164 1.39 15.68 9.29
CA VAL A 164 1.69 15.23 10.64
C VAL A 164 3.17 14.87 10.70
N VAL A 165 3.86 15.33 11.73
CA VAL A 165 5.22 14.89 12.02
C VAL A 165 5.22 14.05 13.28
N LEU A 166 5.75 12.85 13.19
CA LEU A 166 5.93 11.90 14.27
C LEU A 166 7.19 12.21 15.07
N ARG A 167 7.21 11.78 16.33
CA ARG A 167 8.41 11.80 17.17
C ARG A 167 9.43 10.76 16.71
N ALA A 168 8.96 9.58 16.33
CA ALA A 168 9.77 8.48 15.83
C ALA A 168 9.05 7.80 14.66
N PRO A 169 9.77 7.34 13.63
CA PRO A 169 9.14 6.91 12.40
C PRO A 169 8.46 5.54 12.51
N GLU A 170 8.85 4.71 13.47
CA GLU A 170 8.22 3.42 13.79
C GLU A 170 6.78 3.60 14.34
N ARG A 171 6.39 4.84 14.65
CA ARG A 171 5.06 5.18 15.19
C ARG A 171 3.98 5.30 14.12
N TYR A 172 4.33 5.18 12.83
CA TYR A 172 3.38 5.24 11.72
C TYR A 172 2.16 4.35 11.95
N THR A 173 2.36 3.08 12.26
CA THR A 173 1.26 2.10 12.41
C THR A 173 0.33 2.45 13.56
N ALA A 174 0.87 2.88 14.70
CA ALA A 174 0.09 3.26 15.87
C ALA A 174 -0.80 4.48 15.57
N VAL A 175 -0.24 5.51 14.96
CA VAL A 175 -0.99 6.73 14.61
C VAL A 175 -2.04 6.43 13.55
N THR A 176 -1.69 5.70 12.49
CA THR A 176 -2.63 5.30 11.43
C THR A 176 -3.81 4.50 11.99
N ALA A 177 -3.56 3.51 12.85
CA ALA A 177 -4.63 2.73 13.48
C ALA A 177 -5.57 3.58 14.34
N ALA A 178 -5.03 4.60 15.04
CA ALA A 178 -5.82 5.47 15.90
C ALA A 178 -6.75 6.42 15.12
N ILE A 179 -6.42 6.77 13.87
CA ILE A 179 -7.15 7.81 13.11
C ILE A 179 -7.83 7.34 11.82
N ALA A 180 -7.50 6.16 11.30
CA ALA A 180 -8.02 5.68 10.02
C ALA A 180 -9.55 5.54 9.97
N ALA A 181 -10.18 5.21 11.11
CA ALA A 181 -11.62 5.04 11.22
C ALA A 181 -12.38 6.34 11.52
N LEU A 182 -11.69 7.49 11.60
CA LEU A 182 -12.34 8.75 11.96
C LEU A 182 -13.19 9.29 10.81
N PRO A 183 -14.41 9.77 11.09
CA PRO A 183 -15.21 10.47 10.09
C PRO A 183 -14.44 11.66 9.51
N GLY A 184 -14.38 11.72 8.17
CA GLY A 184 -13.67 12.78 7.46
C GLY A 184 -12.23 12.45 7.08
N VAL A 185 -11.68 11.30 7.50
CA VAL A 185 -10.39 10.79 7.01
C VAL A 185 -10.63 9.95 5.75
N ASP A 186 -9.87 10.24 4.69
CA ASP A 186 -9.93 9.49 3.43
C ASP A 186 -8.81 8.45 3.37
N VAL A 187 -7.57 8.91 3.26
CA VAL A 187 -6.39 8.04 3.13
C VAL A 187 -5.21 8.63 3.90
N ILE A 188 -4.41 7.72 4.46
CA ILE A 188 -3.20 8.05 5.21
C ILE A 188 -2.01 7.48 4.44
N VAL A 189 -1.05 8.32 4.09
CA VAL A 189 0.16 7.90 3.37
C VAL A 189 1.40 8.43 4.07
N PRO A 190 2.55 7.73 3.94
CA PRO A 190 3.84 8.32 4.27
C PRO A 190 4.02 9.65 3.54
N GLY A 191 4.46 10.66 4.26
CA GLY A 191 4.69 11.99 3.71
C GLY A 191 6.17 12.21 3.48
N HIS A 192 6.50 12.93 2.40
CA HIS A 192 7.85 13.47 2.21
C HIS A 192 8.19 14.48 3.30
N PRO A 193 9.50 14.74 3.55
CA PRO A 193 9.94 15.77 4.45
C PRO A 193 9.21 17.08 4.18
N LEU A 194 8.53 17.56 5.22
CA LEU A 194 8.11 18.96 5.24
C LEU A 194 9.39 19.77 5.17
N ALA A 195 9.41 20.76 4.28
CA ALA A 195 10.47 21.75 4.30
C ALA A 195 10.34 22.45 5.66
N VAL A 196 11.17 22.04 6.62
CA VAL A 196 11.26 22.72 7.90
C VAL A 196 11.99 24.02 7.59
N PRO A 197 11.39 25.21 7.81
CA PRO A 197 12.14 26.45 7.68
C PRO A 197 13.36 26.34 8.58
N ARG A 198 14.56 26.48 8.00
CA ARG A 198 15.79 26.58 8.78
C ARG A 198 15.67 27.86 9.60
N ARG A 199 15.64 27.70 10.93
CA ARG A 199 15.72 28.82 11.87
C ARG A 199 17.14 29.37 11.88
#